data_AF-A0A837I139-F1
#
_entry.id   AF-A0A837I139-F1
#
_cell.length_a   1.000
_cell.length_b   1.000
_cell.length_c   1.000
_cell.angle_alpha   90.00
_cell.angle_beta   90.00
_cell.angle_gamma   90.00
#
_symmetry.space_group_name_H-M   'P 1'
#
loop_
_entity.id
_entity.type
_entity.pdbx_description
1 polymer ?
#
loop_
_entity_poly.entity_id
_entity_poly.type
_entity_poly.pdbx_seq_one_letter_code
_entity_poly.pdbx_strand_id
1 'polypeptide(L)'
;MDNNIQVNYGNCGEVAKELVSRLRGRSFSIEYFESNIYPEPPPKRIPGLRLYDEDPIPGFDASLGYHLEADILTILVSPKRKLEWNLNIEEVSVTFCENGRIMIEKTLLNAVFYIMVLSFDDAKS
;
A
#
# COMPACT_ATOMS: atom_id res chain seq x y z
N MET A 1 9.30 18.29 2.26
CA MET A 1 10.00 17.47 1.26
C MET A 1 9.29 16.14 1.19
N ASP A 2 9.23 15.51 0.01
CA ASP A 2 8.72 14.14 -0.11
C ASP A 2 9.56 13.21 0.77
N ASN A 3 8.89 12.33 1.52
CA ASN A 3 9.54 11.38 2.41
C ASN A 3 9.49 9.98 1.79
N ASN A 4 10.59 9.58 1.13
CA ASN A 4 10.75 8.24 0.57
C ASN A 4 11.40 7.32 1.61
N ILE A 5 10.77 6.18 1.85
CA ILE A 5 11.21 5.19 2.83
C ILE A 5 11.32 3.82 2.15
N GLN A 6 12.52 3.24 2.17
CA GLN A 6 12.71 1.83 1.84
C GLN A 6 12.23 0.96 3.00
N VAL A 7 11.26 0.08 2.73
CA VAL A 7 10.65 -0.80 3.73
C VAL A 7 11.55 -2.01 3.98
N ASN A 8 11.76 -2.34 5.25
CA ASN A 8 12.53 -3.49 5.72
C ASN A 8 12.03 -3.93 7.11
N TYR A 9 12.56 -5.03 7.66
CA TYR A 9 12.15 -5.54 8.98
C TYR A 9 12.23 -4.52 10.11
N GLY A 10 13.21 -3.61 10.07
CA GLY A 10 13.42 -2.62 11.14
C GLY A 10 12.39 -1.49 11.14
N ASN A 11 11.70 -1.24 10.02
CA ASN A 11 10.77 -0.10 9.89
C ASN A 11 9.38 -0.46 9.36
N CYS A 12 9.14 -1.69 8.90
CA CYS A 12 7.90 -2.10 8.24
C CYS A 12 6.65 -1.83 9.10
N GLY A 13 6.73 -2.06 10.41
CA GLY A 13 5.63 -1.77 11.33
C GLY A 13 5.29 -0.28 11.39
N GLU A 14 6.28 0.60 11.46
CA GLU A 14 6.05 2.05 11.51
C GLU A 14 5.53 2.59 10.16
N VAL A 15 6.05 2.09 9.04
CA VAL A 15 5.53 2.42 7.71
C VAL A 15 4.08 1.98 7.57
N ALA A 16 3.74 0.77 8.02
CA ALA A 16 2.37 0.26 7.96
C ALA A 16 1.42 1.06 8.85
N LYS A 17 1.83 1.42 10.08
CA LYS A 17 1.07 2.31 10.97
C LYS A 17 0.77 3.65 10.32
N GLU A 18 1.78 4.29 9.71
CA GLU A 18 1.61 5.58 9.06
C GLU A 18 0.68 5.47 7.83
N LEU A 19 0.85 4.42 7.02
CA LEU A 19 -0.03 4.16 5.88
C LEU A 19 -1.49 3.98 6.34
N VAL A 20 -1.71 3.13 7.34
CA VAL A 20 -3.04 2.88 7.91
C VAL A 20 -3.62 4.17 8.48
N SER A 21 -2.86 4.92 9.28
CA SER A 21 -3.29 6.19 9.87
C SER A 21 -3.79 7.18 8.82
N ARG A 22 -3.09 7.29 7.69
CA ARG A 22 -3.48 8.18 6.59
C ARG A 22 -4.71 7.71 5.82
N LEU A 23 -4.87 6.40 5.65
CA LEU A 23 -5.95 5.82 4.85
C LEU A 23 -7.23 5.58 5.66
N ARG A 24 -7.13 5.41 6.98
CA ARG A 24 -8.24 5.07 7.87
C ARG A 24 -9.30 6.16 7.88
N GLY A 25 -10.57 5.75 7.80
CA GLY A 25 -11.70 6.67 7.77
C GLY A 25 -11.83 7.51 6.50
N ARG A 26 -11.02 7.26 5.46
CA ARG A 26 -11.01 8.04 4.22
C ARG A 26 -11.27 7.16 3.01
N SER A 27 -11.91 7.73 1.99
CA SER A 27 -12.00 7.11 0.68
C SER A 27 -10.78 7.50 -0.17
N PHE A 28 -10.21 6.54 -0.89
CA PHE A 28 -9.08 6.76 -1.77
C PHE A 28 -9.20 6.01 -3.11
N SER A 29 -8.46 6.49 -4.09
CA SER A 29 -8.30 5.91 -5.41
C SER A 29 -6.90 5.32 -5.59
N ILE A 30 -6.79 4.15 -6.24
CA ILE A 30 -5.53 3.71 -6.86
C ILE A 30 -5.49 4.29 -8.28
N GLU A 31 -4.45 5.01 -8.68
CA GLU A 31 -4.40 5.70 -9.98
C GLU A 31 -3.63 4.95 -11.07
N TYR A 32 -2.59 4.19 -10.72
CA TYR A 32 -1.60 3.72 -11.69
C TYR A 32 -1.02 2.35 -11.34
N PHE A 33 -0.51 1.67 -12.38
CA PHE A 33 0.26 0.43 -12.31
C PHE A 33 1.31 0.49 -13.44
N GLU A 34 2.59 0.46 -13.09
CA GLU A 34 3.70 0.26 -14.03
C GLU A 34 4.32 -1.10 -13.79
N SER A 35 4.46 -1.92 -14.84
CA SER A 35 5.28 -3.12 -14.77
C SER A 35 6.07 -3.30 -16.05
N ASN A 36 7.30 -3.78 -15.90
CA ASN A 36 8.11 -4.22 -17.03
C ASN A 36 7.77 -5.66 -17.49
N ILE A 37 6.70 -6.26 -16.95
CA ILE A 37 6.16 -7.56 -17.36
C ILE A 37 5.23 -7.37 -18.56
N TYR A 38 5.51 -8.08 -19.66
CA TYR A 38 4.70 -8.00 -20.88
C TYR A 38 3.58 -9.06 -20.91
N PRO A 39 2.37 -8.70 -21.40
CA PRO A 39 1.97 -7.35 -21.83
C PRO A 39 1.74 -6.40 -20.64
N GLU A 40 2.11 -5.14 -20.82
CA GLU A 40 1.87 -4.09 -19.82
C GLU A 40 0.36 -3.97 -19.57
N PRO A 41 -0.11 -4.10 -18.32
CA PRO A 41 -1.53 -3.97 -18.03
C PRO A 41 -1.96 -2.50 -18.13
N PRO A 42 -3.16 -2.22 -18.65
CA PRO A 42 -3.61 -0.86 -18.82
C PRO A 42 -3.77 -0.17 -17.47
N PRO A 43 -3.37 1.12 -17.34
CA PRO A 43 -3.56 1.86 -16.11
C PRO A 43 -5.06 1.93 -15.79
N LYS A 44 -5.42 1.49 -14.58
CA LYS A 44 -6.81 1.44 -14.12
C LYS A 44 -6.96 2.22 -12.83
N ARG A 45 -7.74 3.31 -12.89
CA ARG A 45 -8.19 3.98 -11.68
C ARG A 45 -9.22 3.12 -10.95
N ILE A 46 -9.01 2.90 -9.65
CA ILE A 46 -9.94 2.18 -8.78
C ILE A 46 -10.38 3.15 -7.67
N PRO A 47 -11.52 3.84 -7.82
CA PRO A 47 -11.99 4.82 -6.84
C PRO A 47 -12.80 4.19 -5.69
N GLY A 48 -12.98 4.95 -4.61
CA GLY A 48 -13.88 4.59 -3.52
C GLY A 48 -13.39 3.43 -2.65
N LEU A 49 -12.08 3.20 -2.59
CA LEU A 49 -11.48 2.24 -1.66
C LEU A 49 -11.46 2.84 -0.26
N ARG A 50 -11.59 1.99 0.76
CA ARG A 50 -11.49 2.34 2.19
C ARG A 50 -10.76 1.21 2.86
N LEU A 51 -9.95 1.48 3.89
CA LEU A 51 -9.37 0.42 4.72
C LEU A 51 -10.47 -0.44 5.33
N TYR A 52 -10.16 -1.73 5.46
CA TYR A 52 -11.04 -2.68 6.12
C TYR A 52 -10.80 -2.57 7.63
N ASP A 53 -11.72 -1.86 8.29
CA ASP A 53 -11.68 -1.63 9.74
C ASP A 53 -12.71 -2.52 10.51
N GLU A 54 -13.48 -3.37 9.81
CA GLU A 54 -14.56 -4.19 10.38
C GLU A 54 -14.19 -5.68 10.43
N ASP A 55 -14.70 -6.40 11.43
CA ASP A 55 -14.50 -7.84 11.73
C ASP A 55 -13.06 -8.35 11.95
N PRO A 56 -12.85 -9.23 12.96
CA PRO A 56 -11.55 -9.85 13.20
C PRO A 56 -11.24 -10.87 12.09
N ILE A 57 -10.14 -10.66 11.36
CA ILE A 57 -9.56 -11.71 10.52
C ILE A 57 -8.64 -12.56 11.40
N PRO A 58 -8.71 -13.91 11.35
CA PRO A 58 -7.82 -14.76 12.12
C PRO A 58 -6.34 -14.41 11.83
N GLY A 59 -5.57 -14.17 12.90
CA GLY A 59 -4.17 -13.73 12.78
C GLY A 59 -3.99 -12.24 12.49
N PHE A 60 -5.06 -11.46 12.37
CA PHE A 60 -5.02 -10.02 12.08
C PHE A 60 -5.62 -9.22 13.25
N ASP A 61 -4.86 -8.26 13.76
CA ASP A 61 -5.43 -7.27 14.67
C ASP A 61 -6.13 -6.17 13.85
N ALA A 62 -7.45 -6.25 13.76
CA ALA A 62 -8.26 -5.26 13.06
C ALA A 62 -8.06 -3.83 13.60
N SER A 63 -7.64 -3.67 14.85
CA SER A 63 -7.34 -2.34 15.41
C SER A 63 -6.10 -1.71 14.79
N LEU A 64 -5.13 -2.52 14.36
CA LEU A 64 -3.88 -2.07 13.74
C LEU A 64 -3.99 -1.81 12.24
N GLY A 65 -4.87 -2.54 11.53
CA GLY A 65 -5.05 -2.40 10.08
C GLY A 65 -3.93 -3.04 9.23
N TYR A 66 -2.95 -3.69 9.86
CA TYR A 66 -1.89 -4.46 9.20
C TYR A 66 -1.44 -5.64 10.08
N HIS A 67 -0.77 -6.62 9.46
CA HIS A 67 -0.20 -7.80 10.12
C HIS A 67 1.13 -8.21 9.48
N LEU A 68 2.06 -8.74 10.26
CA LEU A 68 3.34 -9.27 9.79
C LEU A 68 3.49 -10.72 10.27
N GLU A 69 3.57 -11.66 9.32
CA GLU A 69 3.77 -13.08 9.62
C GLU A 69 4.63 -13.73 8.55
N ALA A 70 5.58 -14.56 8.98
CA ALA A 70 6.47 -15.32 8.11
C ALA A 70 7.04 -14.47 6.95
N ASP A 71 7.61 -13.30 7.29
CA ASP A 71 8.24 -12.34 6.36
C ASP A 71 7.27 -11.54 5.48
N ILE A 72 5.96 -11.74 5.63
CA ILE A 72 4.93 -11.13 4.81
C ILE A 72 4.20 -10.04 5.61
N LEU A 73 4.39 -8.78 5.22
CA LEU A 73 3.60 -7.65 5.69
C LEU A 73 2.32 -7.54 4.86
N THR A 74 1.17 -7.63 5.51
CA THR A 74 -0.15 -7.50 4.90
C THR A 74 -0.87 -6.27 5.43
N ILE A 75 -1.37 -5.41 4.53
CA ILE A 75 -2.24 -4.28 4.85
C ILE A 75 -3.57 -4.48 4.13
N LEU A 76 -4.67 -4.55 4.88
CA LEU A 76 -5.97 -4.85 4.31
C LEU A 76 -6.64 -3.58 3.81
N VAL A 77 -6.77 -3.49 2.48
CA VAL A 77 -7.52 -2.42 1.86
C VAL A 77 -9.00 -2.74 1.98
N SER A 78 -9.49 -3.83 1.39
CA SER A 78 -10.92 -4.21 1.50
C SER A 78 -11.04 -5.73 1.65
N PRO A 79 -12.24 -6.29 1.88
CA PRO A 79 -12.42 -7.75 1.93
C PRO A 79 -11.90 -8.50 0.69
N LYS A 80 -11.74 -7.79 -0.43
CA LYS A 80 -11.29 -8.34 -1.72
C LYS A 80 -9.89 -7.85 -2.13
N ARG A 81 -9.26 -6.96 -1.36
CA ARG A 81 -8.01 -6.29 -1.75
C ARG A 81 -7.09 -6.11 -0.55
N LYS A 82 -5.82 -6.46 -0.75
CA LYS A 82 -4.76 -6.26 0.23
C LYS A 82 -3.49 -5.78 -0.46
N LEU A 83 -2.68 -5.04 0.27
CA LEU A 83 -1.27 -4.84 -0.06
C LEU A 83 -0.50 -5.93 0.68
N GLU A 84 0.34 -6.66 -0.04
CA GLU A 84 1.13 -7.75 0.51
C GLU A 84 2.58 -7.63 0.03
N TRP A 85 3.49 -7.59 0.99
CA TRP A 85 4.91 -7.38 0.80
C TRP A 85 5.70 -8.49 1.50
N ASN A 86 6.40 -9.30 0.73
CA ASN A 86 7.37 -10.26 1.26
C ASN A 86 8.72 -9.56 1.44
N LEU A 87 9.03 -9.21 2.68
CA LEU A 87 10.21 -8.40 3.05
C LEU A 87 11.54 -9.13 2.82
N ASN A 88 11.52 -10.43 2.51
CA ASN A 88 12.72 -11.22 2.25
C ASN A 88 13.15 -11.16 0.78
N ILE A 89 12.21 -11.02 -0.15
CA ILE A 89 12.48 -11.14 -1.59
C ILE A 89 12.03 -9.92 -2.40
N GLU A 90 11.21 -9.05 -1.81
CA GLU A 90 10.65 -7.87 -2.48
C GLU A 90 11.30 -6.62 -1.91
N GLU A 91 11.62 -5.68 -2.80
CA GLU A 91 12.01 -4.34 -2.41
C GLU A 91 10.77 -3.45 -2.54
N VAL A 92 10.41 -2.80 -1.43
CA VAL A 92 9.25 -1.91 -1.38
C VAL A 92 9.71 -0.55 -0.94
N SER A 93 9.39 0.49 -1.71
CA SER A 93 9.56 1.88 -1.30
C SER A 93 8.21 2.56 -1.17
N VAL A 94 8.03 3.32 -0.10
CA VAL A 94 6.82 4.11 0.16
C VAL A 94 7.22 5.58 0.22
N THR A 95 6.63 6.38 -0.66
CA THR A 95 6.82 7.83 -0.68
C THR A 95 5.54 8.52 -0.22
N PHE A 96 5.64 9.30 0.85
CA PHE A 96 4.59 10.19 1.28
C PHE A 96 4.81 11.57 0.66
N CYS A 97 4.01 11.90 -0.36
CA CYS A 97 4.16 13.13 -1.13
C CYS A 97 3.57 14.34 -0.41
N GLU A 98 4.15 15.53 -0.62
CA GLU A 98 3.63 16.79 -0.03
C GLU A 98 2.20 17.11 -0.46
N ASN A 99 1.82 16.72 -1.68
CA ASN A 99 0.47 16.91 -2.23
C ASN A 99 -0.58 15.96 -1.63
N GLY A 100 -0.23 15.19 -0.59
CA GLY A 100 -1.11 14.26 0.09
C GLY A 100 -1.28 12.91 -0.63
N ARG A 101 -0.58 12.67 -1.74
CA ARG A 101 -0.54 11.36 -2.39
C ARG A 101 0.41 10.41 -1.65
N ILE A 102 0.19 9.12 -1.83
CA ILE A 102 1.10 8.07 -1.38
C ILE A 102 1.53 7.27 -2.60
N MET A 103 2.83 7.15 -2.85
CA MET A 103 3.36 6.32 -3.92
C MET A 103 4.00 5.08 -3.30
N ILE A 104 3.65 3.92 -3.80
CA ILE A 104 4.20 2.63 -3.37
C ILE A 104 4.81 1.99 -4.61
N GLU A 105 6.11 1.81 -4.60
CA GLU A 105 6.83 1.05 -5.62
C GLU A 105 7.23 -0.30 -5.04
N LYS A 106 6.96 -1.36 -5.80
CA LYS A 106 7.33 -2.72 -5.44
C LYS A 106 8.12 -3.33 -6.58
N THR A 107 9.31 -3.82 -6.27
CA THR A 107 10.14 -4.58 -7.19
C THR A 107 10.39 -5.99 -6.67
N LEU A 108 10.57 -6.93 -7.59
CA LEU A 108 10.93 -8.32 -7.31
C LEU A 108 11.97 -8.74 -8.35
N LEU A 109 13.13 -9.24 -7.91
CA LEU A 109 14.20 -9.70 -8.80
C LEU A 109 14.60 -8.66 -9.88
N ASN A 110 14.70 -7.38 -9.49
CA ASN A 110 14.98 -6.24 -10.38
C ASN A 110 13.91 -5.95 -11.45
N ALA A 111 12.72 -6.54 -11.34
CA ALA A 111 11.56 -6.20 -12.14
C ALA A 111 10.61 -5.30 -11.35
N VAL A 112 10.20 -4.16 -11.93
CA VAL A 112 9.14 -3.33 -11.35
C VAL A 112 7.83 -4.08 -11.50
N PHE A 113 7.25 -4.49 -10.38
CA PHE A 113 6.03 -5.26 -10.36
C PHE A 113 4.82 -4.34 -10.35
N TYR A 114 4.85 -3.28 -9.52
CA TYR A 114 3.89 -2.18 -9.62
C TYR A 114 4.44 -0.88 -9.06
N ILE A 115 3.97 0.23 -9.63
CA ILE A 115 3.92 1.55 -9.01
C ILE A 115 2.47 1.89 -8.75
N MET A 116 2.11 2.07 -7.49
CA MET A 116 0.75 2.40 -7.04
C MET A 116 0.75 3.82 -6.48
N VAL A 117 -0.08 4.69 -7.06
CA VAL A 117 -0.33 6.03 -6.50
C VAL A 117 -1.72 6.04 -5.87
N LEU A 118 -1.76 6.31 -4.56
CA LEU A 118 -2.97 6.51 -3.79
C LEU A 118 -3.29 8.00 -3.70
N SER A 119 -4.50 8.37 -4.05
CA SER A 119 -5.03 9.73 -3.89
C SER A 119 -6.34 9.71 -3.11
N PHE A 120 -6.53 10.66 -2.21
CA PHE A 120 -7.77 10.78 -1.45
C PHE A 120 -8.87 11.38 -2.32
N ASP A 121 -10.05 10.77 -2.27
CA ASP A 121 -11.18 11.21 -3.11
C ASP A 121 -11.71 12.59 -2.71
N ASP A 122 -11.42 13.03 -1.47
CA ASP A 122 -11.83 14.33 -0.91
C ASP A 122 -10.99 15.51 -1.42
N ALA A 123 -9.92 15.27 -2.18
CA ALA A 123 -9.00 16.31 -2.68
C ALA A 123 -9.57 17.15 -3.84
N LYS A 124 -10.89 17.10 -4.08
CA LYS A 124 -11.61 18.02 -4.97
C LYS A 124 -12.55 18.89 -4.14
N SER A 125 -12.01 19.98 -3.59
CA SER A 125 -12.78 21.17 -3.22
C SER A 125 -12.51 22.26 -4.25
#